data_AF-A0A7K6BHZ0-F1
#
_entry.id   AF-A0A7K6BHZ0-F1
#
_cell.length_a   1.000
_cell.length_b   1.000
_cell.length_c   1.000
_cell.angle_alpha   90.00
_cell.angle_beta   90.00
_cell.angle_gamma   90.00
#
_symmetry.space_group_name_H-M   'P 1'
#
loop_
_entity.id
_entity.type
_entity.pdbx_description
1 polymer ?
#
loop_
_entity_poly.entity_id
_entity_poly.type
_entity_poly.pdbx_seq_one_letter_code
_entity_poly.pdbx_strand_id
1 'polypeptide(L)'
;PCSAARSLQDELTCPVCLEYFTDPVLVAECGHNFCRACVTQCWEDSARRLCCPQCREPVPQRLFRPNRSLGNIVHIVRQLGLPSGASPELPEEGPAGPPQPPLEAALGPTGPAGVAGSEPPRCGRHGEPLRLFCVQDGRAVCVVCHLSREHRGHTVLPAEEAALAAEEVPPEQLNSLRKSREEARAQRDRQSQELL
;
A
#
# COMPACT_ATOMS: atom_id res chain seq x y z
N PRO A 1 21.52 18.31 6.80
CA PRO A 1 21.43 16.95 6.24
C PRO A 1 22.66 16.63 5.38
N CYS A 2 23.26 15.44 5.53
CA CYS A 2 24.33 14.97 4.65
C CYS A 2 23.89 15.05 3.18
N SER A 3 24.78 15.44 2.27
CA SER A 3 24.50 15.63 0.84
C SER A 3 23.75 14.45 0.20
N ALA A 4 24.07 13.22 0.60
CA ALA A 4 23.43 11.99 0.13
C ALA A 4 21.94 11.89 0.50
N ALA A 5 21.53 12.39 1.67
CA ALA A 5 20.13 12.37 2.08
C ALA A 5 19.29 13.32 1.23
N ARG A 6 19.86 14.45 0.79
CA ARG A 6 19.19 15.41 -0.09
C ARG A 6 19.07 14.86 -1.51
N SER A 7 20.14 14.26 -2.04
CA SER A 7 20.08 13.57 -3.34
C SER A 7 19.04 12.46 -3.36
N LEU A 8 18.91 11.69 -2.28
CA LEU A 8 17.86 10.66 -2.19
C LEU A 8 16.45 11.26 -2.14
N GLN A 9 16.27 12.42 -1.49
CA GLN A 9 14.97 13.10 -1.43
C GLN A 9 14.53 13.60 -2.81
N ASP A 10 15.45 14.19 -3.57
CA ASP A 10 15.19 14.72 -4.92
C ASP A 10 14.73 13.59 -5.87
N GLU A 11 15.34 12.40 -5.77
CA GLU A 11 14.97 11.22 -6.56
C GLU A 11 13.61 10.60 -6.17
N LEU A 12 13.11 10.91 -4.97
CA LEU A 12 11.85 10.40 -4.43
C LEU A 12 10.70 11.42 -4.54
N THR A 13 10.97 12.56 -5.19
CA THR A 13 10.05 13.68 -5.30
C THR A 13 9.39 13.70 -6.67
N CYS A 14 8.08 13.93 -6.68
CA CYS A 14 7.31 14.07 -7.89
C CYS A 14 7.62 15.40 -8.57
N PRO A 15 8.02 15.44 -9.84
CA PRO A 15 8.36 16.68 -10.54
C PRO A 15 7.15 17.58 -10.83
N VAL A 16 5.92 17.09 -10.58
CA VAL A 16 4.67 17.85 -10.81
C VAL A 16 4.20 18.53 -9.53
N CYS A 17 4.08 17.79 -8.42
CA CYS A 17 3.63 18.34 -7.14
C CYS A 17 4.76 18.73 -6.20
N LEU A 18 6.02 18.44 -6.55
CA LEU A 18 7.23 18.70 -5.76
C LEU A 18 7.23 18.08 -4.36
N GLU A 19 6.38 17.07 -4.16
CA GLU A 19 6.28 16.27 -2.94
C GLU A 19 6.69 14.83 -3.18
N TYR A 20 7.03 14.12 -2.10
CA TYR A 20 7.28 12.69 -2.16
C TYR A 20 6.17 11.92 -2.89
N PHE A 21 6.56 10.99 -3.77
CA PHE A 21 5.59 10.26 -4.59
C PHE A 21 4.48 9.61 -3.78
N THR A 22 3.24 9.82 -4.23
CA THR A 22 2.04 9.20 -3.68
C THR A 22 1.34 8.43 -4.80
N ASP A 23 1.19 7.12 -4.62
CA ASP A 23 0.79 6.17 -5.68
C ASP A 23 1.61 6.38 -6.97
N PRO A 24 2.95 6.19 -6.92
CA PRO A 24 3.82 6.44 -8.05
C PRO A 24 3.48 5.53 -9.24
N VAL A 25 3.42 6.15 -10.41
CA VAL A 25 3.25 5.47 -11.69
C VAL A 25 4.42 5.77 -12.60
N LEU A 26 4.85 4.74 -13.35
CA LEU A 26 5.88 4.81 -14.35
C LEU A 26 5.25 5.03 -15.73
N VAL A 27 5.78 5.99 -16.49
CA VAL A 27 5.50 6.13 -17.92
C VAL A 27 6.35 5.11 -18.69
N ALA A 28 5.72 4.12 -19.33
CA ALA A 28 6.42 2.98 -19.91
C ALA A 28 7.44 3.34 -21.00
N GLU A 29 7.19 4.39 -21.77
CA GLU A 29 8.05 4.78 -22.90
C GLU A 29 9.35 5.48 -22.46
N CYS A 30 9.29 6.32 -21.43
CA CYS A 30 10.41 7.17 -21.02
C CYS A 30 10.91 6.92 -19.60
N GLY A 31 10.27 6.02 -18.84
CA GLY A 31 10.71 5.62 -17.50
C GLY A 31 10.56 6.68 -16.41
N HIS A 32 9.85 7.79 -16.67
CA HIS A 32 9.63 8.83 -15.67
C HIS A 32 8.52 8.44 -14.68
N ASN A 33 8.72 8.80 -13.41
CA ASN A 33 7.81 8.49 -12.32
C ASN A 33 7.04 9.73 -11.89
N PHE A 34 5.75 9.56 -11.60
CA PHE A 34 4.86 10.64 -11.17
C PHE A 34 3.80 10.11 -10.21
N CYS A 35 3.16 10.97 -9.42
CA CYS A 35 1.96 10.58 -8.69
C CYS A 35 0.81 10.29 -9.68
N ARG A 36 0.02 9.25 -9.43
CA ARG A 36 -1.14 8.91 -10.27
C ARG A 36 -2.11 10.08 -10.44
N ALA A 37 -2.34 10.85 -9.38
CA ALA A 37 -3.21 12.03 -9.44
C ALA A 37 -2.63 13.11 -10.37
N CYS A 38 -1.33 13.41 -10.23
CA CYS A 38 -0.64 14.41 -11.04
C CYS A 38 -0.70 14.10 -12.53
N VAL A 39 -0.46 12.85 -12.93
CA VAL A 39 -0.51 12.50 -14.37
C VAL A 39 -1.93 12.46 -14.91
N THR A 40 -2.91 12.10 -14.07
CA THR A 40 -4.31 12.11 -14.49
C THR A 40 -4.76 13.54 -14.76
N GLN A 41 -4.42 14.48 -13.86
CA GLN A 41 -4.74 15.89 -14.01
C GLN A 41 -4.06 16.52 -15.23
N CYS A 42 -2.75 16.28 -15.43
CA CYS A 42 -2.01 16.85 -16.55
C CYS A 42 -2.50 16.38 -17.94
N TRP A 43 -3.16 15.22 -18.01
CA TRP A 43 -3.67 14.65 -19.26
C TRP A 43 -5.19 14.73 -19.45
N GLU A 44 -5.91 15.31 -18.50
CA GLU A 44 -7.33 15.65 -18.64
C GLU A 44 -7.52 17.03 -19.29
N ASP A 45 -6.63 18.00 -19.01
CA ASP A 45 -6.72 19.38 -19.50
C ASP A 45 -6.25 19.59 -20.95
N SER A 46 -5.58 18.61 -21.56
CA SER A 46 -4.93 18.81 -22.87
C SER A 46 -5.36 17.79 -23.91
N ALA A 47 -6.28 18.21 -24.80
CA ALA A 47 -6.53 17.58 -26.10
C ALA A 47 -5.28 17.58 -27.04
N ARG A 48 -4.15 18.09 -26.57
CA ARG A 48 -2.84 18.06 -27.22
C ARG A 48 -2.01 16.93 -26.61
N ARG A 49 -2.17 15.75 -27.21
CA ARG A 49 -1.27 14.57 -27.24
C ARG A 49 -0.58 14.27 -25.90
N LEU A 50 -1.08 13.24 -25.23
CA LEU A 50 -0.45 12.43 -24.17
C LEU A 50 1.09 12.54 -24.14
N CYS A 51 1.69 13.57 -23.55
CA CYS A 51 3.14 13.78 -23.52
C CYS A 51 3.63 13.70 -22.08
N CYS A 52 4.80 13.11 -21.86
CA CYS A 52 5.41 13.09 -20.54
C CYS A 52 5.69 14.52 -20.04
N PRO A 53 5.25 14.91 -18.82
CA PRO A 53 5.52 16.24 -18.27
C PRO A 53 7.01 16.59 -18.12
N GLN A 54 7.87 15.57 -18.00
CA GLN A 54 9.30 15.75 -17.76
C GLN A 54 10.12 15.80 -19.05
N CYS A 55 9.90 14.86 -19.98
CA CYS A 55 10.69 14.78 -21.22
C CYS A 55 9.93 15.17 -22.49
N ARG A 56 8.63 15.47 -22.39
CA ARG A 56 7.71 15.82 -23.51
C ARG A 56 7.53 14.74 -24.57
N GLU A 57 8.04 13.54 -24.32
CA GLU A 57 7.92 12.41 -25.24
C GLU A 57 6.46 11.91 -25.31
N PRO A 58 5.95 11.56 -26.51
CA PRO A 58 4.57 11.09 -26.66
C PRO A 58 4.38 9.72 -26.00
N VAL A 59 3.25 9.56 -25.32
CA VAL A 59 2.84 8.40 -24.54
C VAL A 59 1.60 7.81 -25.24
N PRO A 60 1.76 6.83 -26.13
CA PRO A 60 0.71 6.41 -27.06
C PRO A 60 -0.44 5.64 -26.40
N GLN A 61 -0.26 5.15 -25.17
CA GLN A 61 -1.30 4.45 -24.42
C GLN A 61 -1.20 4.81 -22.95
N ARG A 62 -2.33 4.97 -22.26
CA ARG A 62 -2.43 5.21 -20.80
C ARG A 62 -1.93 4.02 -19.95
N LEU A 63 -0.91 3.31 -20.43
CA LEU A 63 -0.25 2.17 -19.80
C LEU A 63 0.68 2.67 -18.70
N PHE A 64 0.08 3.23 -17.66
CA PHE A 64 0.79 3.55 -16.43
C PHE A 64 0.97 2.27 -15.64
N ARG A 65 2.23 1.95 -15.35
CA ARG A 65 2.53 0.84 -14.45
C ARG A 65 2.73 1.40 -13.06
N PRO A 66 1.93 0.99 -12.06
CA PRO A 66 2.20 1.32 -10.67
C PRO A 66 3.60 0.86 -10.28
N ASN A 67 4.39 1.75 -9.66
CA ASN A 67 5.74 1.44 -9.20
C ASN A 67 5.72 1.19 -7.69
N ARG A 68 5.31 -0.01 -7.28
CA ARG A 68 5.20 -0.38 -5.86
C ARG A 68 6.52 -0.24 -5.11
N SER A 69 7.64 -0.56 -5.76
CA SER A 69 8.97 -0.45 -5.16
C SER A 69 9.28 1.00 -4.77
N LEU A 70 8.99 1.95 -5.65
CA LEU A 70 9.18 3.37 -5.35
C LEU A 70 8.26 3.84 -4.22
N GLY A 71 7.00 3.39 -4.21
CA GLY A 71 6.07 3.67 -3.11
C GLY A 71 6.55 3.13 -1.75
N ASN A 72 7.11 1.91 -1.74
CA ASN A 72 7.67 1.30 -0.54
C ASN A 72 8.90 2.07 -0.02
N ILE A 73 9.79 2.50 -0.92
CA ILE A 73 10.98 3.28 -0.56
C ILE A 73 10.57 4.64 0.03
N VAL A 74 9.61 5.32 -0.59
CA VAL A 74 9.06 6.58 -0.06
C VAL A 74 8.47 6.38 1.33
N HIS A 75 7.74 5.30 1.56
CA HIS A 75 7.16 5.00 2.87
C HIS A 75 8.24 4.81 3.95
N ILE A 76 9.31 4.07 3.63
CA ILE A 76 10.44 3.87 4.54
C ILE A 76 11.14 5.21 4.84
N VAL A 77 11.40 6.03 3.82
CA VAL A 77 12.07 7.33 3.98
C VAL A 77 11.23 8.30 4.83
N ARG A 78 9.90 8.28 4.68
CA ARG A 78 8.99 9.05 5.54
C ARG A 78 9.06 8.61 7.01
N GLN A 79 9.18 7.31 7.28
CA GLN A 79 9.34 6.79 8.64
C GLN A 79 10.68 7.18 9.29
N LEU A 80 11.71 7.40 8.47
CA LEU A 80 13.00 7.89 8.94
C LEU A 80 13.00 9.40 9.28
N GLY A 81 11.84 10.08 9.18
CA GLY A 81 11.69 11.47 9.58
C GLY A 81 12.43 12.46 8.69
N LEU A 82 12.75 12.09 7.44
CA LEU A 82 13.40 12.97 6.49
C LEU A 82 12.36 13.91 5.85
N PRO A 83 12.44 15.24 6.08
CA PRO A 83 11.45 16.16 5.53
C PRO A 83 11.51 16.13 4.00
N SER A 84 10.33 15.98 3.37
CA SER A 84 10.14 16.33 1.96
C SER A 84 10.47 17.82 1.83
N GLY A 85 11.18 18.22 0.79
CA GLY A 85 11.62 19.59 0.59
C GLY A 85 10.46 20.55 0.30
N ALA A 86 9.69 20.92 1.32
CA ALA A 86 8.78 22.05 1.32
C ALA A 86 8.70 22.67 2.74
N SER A 87 8.74 24.00 2.77
CA SER A 87 8.77 24.89 3.95
C SER A 87 7.53 24.71 4.86
N PRO A 88 7.60 25.00 6.17
CA PRO A 88 6.44 24.89 7.06
C PRO A 88 5.42 25.98 6.75
N GLU A 89 4.23 25.58 6.32
CA GLU A 89 3.05 26.45 6.29
C GLU A 89 2.31 26.32 7.64
N LEU A 90 2.02 27.47 8.24
CA LEU A 90 1.37 27.66 9.53
C LEU A 90 -0.08 27.13 9.55
N PRO A 91 -0.65 26.88 10.75
CA PRO A 91 -1.97 26.29 10.89
C PRO A 91 -3.08 27.33 10.68
N GLU A 92 -3.99 27.06 9.74
CA GLU A 92 -5.23 27.83 9.55
C GLU A 92 -6.31 27.27 10.48
N GLU A 93 -6.71 28.08 11.46
CA GLU A 93 -7.80 27.86 12.40
C GLU A 93 -9.18 28.02 11.69
N GLY A 94 -10.08 27.05 11.89
CA GLY A 94 -11.49 27.08 11.44
C GLY A 94 -12.31 25.98 12.11
N PRO A 95 -13.62 26.16 12.35
CA PRO A 95 -14.17 26.07 13.71
C PRO A 95 -14.54 24.66 14.18
N ALA A 96 -14.51 24.55 15.51
CA ALA A 96 -14.81 23.39 16.34
C ALA A 96 -16.20 22.79 16.09
N GLY A 97 -16.22 21.50 15.72
CA GLY A 97 -17.36 20.62 15.95
C GLY A 97 -17.47 20.25 17.44
N PRO A 98 -18.66 19.86 17.92
CA PRO A 98 -18.92 19.64 19.35
C PRO A 98 -18.10 18.46 19.91
N PRO A 99 -17.75 18.49 21.21
CA PRO A 99 -16.85 17.52 21.82
C PRO A 99 -17.52 16.15 21.95
N GLN A 100 -16.80 15.07 21.61
CA GLN A 100 -17.21 13.71 21.95
C GLN A 100 -16.68 13.33 23.35
N PRO A 101 -17.49 12.62 24.17
CA PRO A 101 -17.09 12.18 25.50
C PRO A 101 -16.07 11.02 25.43
N PRO A 102 -15.34 10.74 26.53
CA PRO A 102 -14.27 9.76 26.52
C PRO A 102 -14.83 8.34 26.57
N LEU A 103 -14.32 7.45 25.70
CA LEU A 103 -14.52 6.01 25.88
C LEU A 103 -13.48 5.55 26.91
N GLU A 104 -13.92 5.33 28.13
CA GLU A 104 -13.18 4.54 29.10
C GLU A 104 -13.41 3.05 28.83
N ALA A 105 -12.31 2.30 28.94
CA ALA A 105 -12.16 0.92 29.38
C ALA A 105 -13.32 -0.08 29.14
N ALA A 106 -13.02 -1.17 28.44
CA ALA A 106 -13.07 -2.50 29.08
C ALA A 106 -12.53 -3.59 28.15
N LEU A 107 -11.54 -4.31 28.69
CA LEU A 107 -11.15 -5.65 28.31
C LEU A 107 -12.28 -6.63 28.68
N GLY A 108 -12.71 -7.48 27.74
CA GLY A 108 -13.43 -8.75 27.95
C GLY A 108 -14.85 -8.68 28.55
N PRO A 109 -15.70 -9.71 28.40
CA PRO A 109 -15.32 -11.10 28.70
C PRO A 109 -15.79 -12.18 27.70
N THR A 110 -15.30 -13.37 28.02
CA THR A 110 -15.43 -14.72 27.48
C THR A 110 -16.85 -15.34 27.49
N GLY A 111 -17.26 -15.91 26.34
CA GLY A 111 -18.17 -17.09 26.11
C GLY A 111 -19.59 -17.14 26.74
N PRO A 112 -20.44 -18.16 26.46
CA PRO A 112 -20.45 -19.18 25.39
C PRO A 112 -21.78 -19.26 24.58
N ALA A 113 -21.72 -19.99 23.46
CA ALA A 113 -22.79 -20.70 22.74
C ALA A 113 -24.25 -20.15 22.73
N GLY A 114 -24.70 -19.70 21.54
CA GLY A 114 -26.12 -19.47 21.25
C GLY A 114 -26.34 -19.06 19.80
N VAL A 115 -26.93 -19.95 19.01
CA VAL A 115 -27.25 -19.83 17.58
C VAL A 115 -27.91 -18.49 17.20
N ALA A 116 -27.22 -17.65 16.43
CA ALA A 116 -27.80 -16.50 15.73
C ALA A 116 -26.85 -16.07 14.61
N GLY A 117 -27.38 -15.85 13.40
CA GLY A 117 -26.61 -15.47 12.22
C GLY A 117 -25.69 -14.29 12.52
N SER A 118 -24.40 -14.56 12.66
CA SER A 118 -23.39 -13.55 12.93
C SER A 118 -23.24 -12.68 11.69
N GLU A 119 -23.84 -11.50 11.72
CA GLU A 119 -23.61 -10.49 10.70
C GLU A 119 -22.09 -10.27 10.57
N PRO A 120 -21.53 -10.35 9.34
CA PRO A 120 -20.11 -10.18 9.13
C PRO A 120 -19.63 -8.83 9.67
N PRO A 121 -18.40 -8.77 10.22
CA PRO A 121 -17.85 -7.55 10.77
C PRO A 121 -17.92 -6.42 9.73
N ARG A 122 -18.26 -5.22 10.18
CA ARG A 122 -18.46 -4.07 9.29
C ARG A 122 -17.14 -3.34 9.03
N CYS A 123 -17.00 -2.82 7.82
CA CYS A 123 -15.87 -2.00 7.43
C CYS A 123 -15.90 -0.66 8.19
N GLY A 124 -14.85 -0.33 8.94
CA GLY A 124 -14.76 0.94 9.67
C GLY A 124 -14.78 2.20 8.78
N ARG A 125 -14.49 2.06 7.48
CA ARG A 125 -14.48 3.18 6.52
C ARG A 125 -15.80 3.36 5.76
N HIS A 126 -16.48 2.26 5.44
CA HIS A 126 -17.67 2.30 4.58
C HIS A 126 -18.94 1.80 5.28
N GLY A 127 -18.85 1.30 6.51
CA GLY A 127 -19.97 0.73 7.25
C GLY A 127 -20.49 -0.61 6.71
N GLU A 128 -20.12 -1.00 5.49
CA GLU A 128 -20.60 -2.21 4.83
C GLU A 128 -19.97 -3.51 5.38
N PRO A 129 -20.70 -4.63 5.34
CA PRO A 129 -20.19 -5.92 5.82
C PRO A 129 -18.97 -6.39 5.01
N LEU A 130 -17.96 -6.90 5.73
CA LEU A 130 -16.73 -7.44 5.16
C LEU A 130 -16.96 -8.88 4.67
N ARG A 131 -17.62 -9.02 3.52
CA ARG A 131 -17.96 -10.33 2.91
C ARG A 131 -16.94 -10.84 1.90
N LEU A 132 -15.93 -10.05 1.57
CA LEU A 132 -14.90 -10.40 0.60
C LEU A 132 -13.55 -10.53 1.31
N PHE A 133 -12.67 -11.36 0.80
CA PHE A 133 -11.29 -11.50 1.24
C PHE A 133 -10.36 -11.17 0.08
N CYS A 134 -9.44 -10.24 0.30
CA CYS A 134 -8.41 -9.95 -0.68
C CYS A 134 -7.21 -10.87 -0.44
N VAL A 135 -6.90 -11.73 -1.42
CA VAL A 135 -5.80 -12.70 -1.30
C VAL A 135 -4.45 -12.00 -1.22
N GLN A 136 -4.27 -10.92 -1.96
CA GLN A 136 -3.03 -10.15 -1.99
C GLN A 136 -2.78 -9.35 -0.70
N ASP A 137 -3.84 -8.85 -0.07
CA ASP A 137 -3.73 -8.03 1.15
C ASP A 137 -3.97 -8.82 2.44
N GLY A 138 -4.33 -10.10 2.32
CA GLY A 138 -4.58 -11.00 3.46
C GLY A 138 -5.67 -10.51 4.42
N ARG A 139 -6.61 -9.68 3.95
CA ARG A 139 -7.62 -9.03 4.80
C ARG A 139 -9.03 -9.12 4.23
N ALA A 140 -10.00 -9.11 5.14
CA ALA A 140 -11.41 -8.97 4.78
C ALA A 140 -11.72 -7.53 4.33
N VAL A 141 -12.47 -7.40 3.24
CA VAL A 141 -12.82 -6.13 2.59
C VAL A 141 -14.32 -6.12 2.28
N CYS A 142 -14.94 -4.94 2.26
CA CYS A 142 -16.34 -4.82 1.84
C CYS A 142 -16.45 -4.65 0.32
N VAL A 143 -17.66 -4.77 -0.22
CA VAL A 143 -17.94 -4.59 -1.65
C VAL A 143 -17.51 -3.21 -2.16
N VAL A 144 -17.65 -2.18 -1.31
CA VAL A 144 -17.22 -0.81 -1.63
C VAL A 144 -15.69 -0.69 -1.65
N CYS A 145 -14.98 -1.39 -0.76
CA CYS A 145 -13.51 -1.46 -0.77
C CYS A 145 -12.99 -2.14 -2.04
N HIS A 146 -13.66 -3.21 -2.50
CA HIS A 146 -13.29 -3.91 -3.75
C HIS A 146 -13.46 -3.03 -4.99
N LEU A 147 -14.58 -2.29 -5.08
CA LEU A 147 -14.86 -1.38 -6.19
C LEU A 147 -14.06 -0.07 -6.10
N SER A 148 -13.63 0.29 -4.89
CA SER A 148 -12.74 1.42 -4.64
C SER A 148 -11.31 1.13 -5.09
N ARG A 149 -10.54 2.21 -5.29
CA ARG A 149 -9.15 2.16 -5.80
C ARG A 149 -8.19 1.31 -4.97
N GLU A 150 -8.55 0.99 -3.72
CA GLU A 150 -7.71 0.27 -2.74
C GLU A 150 -7.48 -1.21 -3.09
N HIS A 151 -8.48 -1.87 -3.71
CA HIS A 151 -8.38 -3.29 -4.09
C HIS A 151 -8.70 -3.51 -5.58
N ARG A 152 -8.71 -2.43 -6.37
CA ARG A 152 -9.01 -2.48 -7.79
C ARG A 152 -7.91 -3.25 -8.52
N GLY A 153 -8.23 -4.45 -8.99
CA GLY A 153 -7.30 -5.36 -9.67
C GLY A 153 -6.62 -6.39 -8.76
N HIS A 154 -6.97 -6.43 -7.47
CA HIS A 154 -6.62 -7.56 -6.61
C HIS A 154 -7.64 -8.68 -6.75
N THR A 155 -7.19 -9.93 -6.58
CA THR A 155 -8.06 -11.10 -6.55
C THR A 155 -8.81 -11.09 -5.22
N VAL A 156 -10.12 -10.90 -5.30
CA VAL A 156 -11.01 -11.01 -4.15
C VAL A 156 -11.82 -12.30 -4.27
N LEU A 157 -11.92 -13.01 -3.17
CA LEU A 157 -12.77 -14.20 -3.02
C LEU A 157 -13.86 -13.89 -2.00
N PRO A 158 -15.06 -14.48 -2.09
CA PRO A 158 -16.00 -14.50 -0.98
C PRO A 158 -15.32 -15.01 0.29
N ALA A 159 -15.59 -14.38 1.44
CA ALA A 159 -14.98 -14.75 2.71
C ALA A 159 -15.24 -16.23 3.08
N GLU A 160 -16.38 -16.77 2.64
CA GLU A 160 -16.77 -18.17 2.78
C GLU A 160 -15.86 -19.12 1.97
N GLU A 161 -15.47 -18.74 0.75
CA GLU A 161 -14.57 -19.52 -0.11
C GLU A 161 -13.09 -19.40 0.33
N ALA A 162 -12.68 -18.23 0.82
CA ALA A 162 -11.31 -18.02 1.31
C ALA A 162 -11.00 -18.83 2.58
N ALA A 163 -12.00 -19.02 3.45
CA ALA A 163 -11.87 -19.88 4.63
C ALA A 163 -11.64 -21.36 4.25
N LEU A 164 -12.24 -21.82 3.15
CA LEU A 164 -12.06 -23.17 2.62
C LEU A 164 -10.71 -23.31 1.88
N ALA A 165 -10.27 -22.29 1.14
CA ALA A 165 -9.00 -22.33 0.40
C ALA A 165 -7.75 -22.28 1.29
N ALA A 166 -7.86 -21.76 2.52
CA ALA A 166 -6.75 -21.74 3.49
C ALA A 166 -6.37 -23.16 3.98
N GLU A 167 -7.25 -24.15 3.82
CA GLU A 167 -7.00 -25.54 4.23
C GLU A 167 -6.24 -26.36 3.17
N GLU A 168 -5.96 -25.80 1.97
CA GLU A 168 -5.39 -26.57 0.86
C GLU A 168 -3.86 -26.55 0.75
N VAL A 169 -3.12 -25.92 1.68
CA VAL A 169 -1.65 -26.03 1.66
C VAL A 169 -1.22 -27.31 2.41
N PRO A 170 -0.75 -28.36 1.72
CA PRO A 170 -0.46 -29.64 2.37
C PRO A 170 0.68 -29.46 3.38
N PRO A 171 0.56 -30.03 4.59
CA PRO A 171 1.56 -29.86 5.65
C PRO A 171 2.95 -30.33 5.25
N GLU A 172 3.04 -31.27 4.31
CA GLU A 172 4.29 -31.76 3.72
C GLU A 172 5.06 -30.67 2.97
N GLN A 173 4.37 -29.81 2.22
CA GLN A 173 5.00 -28.71 1.48
C GLN A 173 5.51 -27.63 2.45
N LEU A 174 4.73 -27.31 3.50
CA LEU A 174 5.14 -26.37 4.54
C LEU A 174 6.36 -26.87 5.32
N ASN A 175 6.38 -28.15 5.67
CA ASN A 175 7.51 -28.76 6.39
C ASN A 175 8.77 -28.82 5.51
N SER A 176 8.63 -29.12 4.22
CA SER A 176 9.73 -29.11 3.26
C SER A 176 10.34 -27.70 3.10
N LEU A 177 9.50 -26.65 3.00
CA LEU A 177 9.96 -25.27 2.92
C LEU A 177 10.66 -24.81 4.21
N ARG A 178 10.15 -25.20 5.39
CA ARG A 178 10.78 -24.91 6.68
C ARG A 178 12.18 -25.53 6.78
N LYS A 179 12.31 -26.80 6.38
CA LYS A 179 13.59 -27.53 6.37
C LYS A 179 14.61 -26.89 5.42
N SER A 180 14.19 -26.58 4.19
CA SER A 180 15.06 -25.91 3.21
C SER A 180 15.57 -24.54 3.70
N ARG A 181 14.72 -23.77 4.39
CA ARG A 181 15.11 -22.49 4.99
C ARG A 181 16.14 -22.65 6.12
N GLU A 182 15.98 -23.66 6.97
CA GLU A 182 16.93 -23.96 8.05
C GLU A 182 18.28 -24.41 7.51
N GLU A 183 18.30 -25.25 6.48
CA GLU A 183 19.52 -25.69 5.80
C GLU A 183 20.27 -24.53 5.15
N ALA A 184 19.55 -23.64 4.45
CA ALA A 184 20.14 -22.43 3.85
C ALA A 184 20.73 -21.50 4.92
N ARG A 185 20.07 -21.37 6.08
CA ARG A 185 20.58 -20.58 7.21
C ARG A 185 21.84 -21.21 7.79
N ALA A 186 21.85 -22.52 8.03
CA ALA A 186 23.02 -23.24 8.54
C ALA A 186 24.19 -23.21 7.56
N GLN A 187 23.92 -23.22 6.25
CA GLN A 187 24.97 -23.11 5.22
C GLN A 187 25.58 -21.71 5.20
N ARG A 188 24.75 -20.66 5.27
CA ARG A 188 25.23 -19.28 5.37
C ARG A 188 26.04 -19.03 6.64
N ASP A 189 25.59 -19.56 7.78
CA ASP A 189 26.28 -19.38 9.06
C ASP A 189 27.64 -20.13 9.07
N ARG A 190 27.73 -21.30 8.42
CA ARG A 190 29.01 -22.01 8.21
C ARG A 190 29.97 -21.24 7.30
N GLN A 191 29.49 -20.77 6.15
CA GLN A 191 30.31 -19.95 5.24
C GLN A 191 30.81 -18.65 5.92
N SER A 192 30.00 -18.08 6.82
CA SER A 192 30.41 -16.91 7.60
C SER A 192 31.51 -17.20 8.63
N GLN A 193 31.60 -18.43 9.16
CA GLN A 193 32.62 -18.82 10.14
C GLN A 193 33.97 -19.17 9.47
N GLU A 194 33.95 -19.61 8.21
CA GLU A 194 35.17 -19.91 7.44
C GLU A 194 35.85 -18.66 6.85
N LEU A 195 35.15 -17.51 6.84
CA LEU A 195 35.64 -16.22 6.33
C LEU A 195 36.24 -15.31 7.41
N LEU A 196 36.36 -15.79 8.66
CA LEU A 196 36.96 -15.11 9.82
C LEU A 196 38.24 -15.81 10.26
#